data_AF-A0A954A8M9-F1
#
_entry.id   AF-A0A954A8M9-F1
#
_cell.length_a   1.000
_cell.length_b   1.000
_cell.length_c   1.000
_cell.angle_alpha   90.00
_cell.angle_beta   90.00
_cell.angle_gamma   90.00
#
_symmetry.space_group_name_H-M   'P 1'
#
loop_
_entity.id
_entity.type
_entity.pdbx_description
1 polymer ?
#
loop_
_entity_poly.entity_id
_entity_poly.type
_entity_poly.pdbx_seq_one_letter_code
_entity_poly.pdbx_strand_id
1 'polypeptide(L)'
;MMPLYTEKDYLRPGAASPWRWSEDFSEIIAHSPGDAPPHERDAAHGALIVFREELARLLRVFEGDGLPDLDSILAVLAVARHPTLARERRALDDDARALLEAVSALPEDLRGDLEANQRLLATIFESAPRTTDAMETLMVIRALLSGVHFAGTASSRRPSKSAATTRLPRGDVALTAASADIDPRSLEERLRSGVPHTPGSAPIAALPELLRGFIGSLLGDPELTRFARLVEGILAASSVPRLRRPTEDLPVGGVSDLSNRGPIERILSSELAHDADTFAIRVALDEALYLRRESPPRDPPTTRRIIIDSGLRTWGVPRVFATAVGLALAAEGSSDTEITIYRGGRTATPIELHHREGLLQQLRASDASLDCAGALAALAETTVERDEESESVVVVHESATEQPELIAALRLLPTPLYVATVHESGRYRLWRYGSRGRTPIAEAQFSLADVIDADPEQPATPDLLEERRLVRGPKLLDLARLPFSIDVDLRDAVTLLTERGLIAVTPVGGLVHVPQPGGRANELSHAIPTGRVLWLGRRHDEMRIVVAESHLEVTAIVVDGARGETRLSRHAIPGARNEIVERAEFRLGGHLAV
;
A
#
# COMPACT_ATOMS: atom_id res chain seq x y z
N MET A 1 -0.54 -57.54 14.19
CA MET A 1 -1.77 -58.15 13.67
C MET A 1 -2.92 -57.54 14.47
N MET A 2 -3.54 -56.47 13.95
CA MET A 2 -4.72 -55.90 14.62
C MET A 2 -5.87 -56.92 14.56
N PRO A 3 -6.69 -57.05 15.60
CA PRO A 3 -7.84 -57.94 15.56
C PRO A 3 -8.80 -57.47 14.47
N LEU A 4 -9.16 -58.39 13.56
CA LEU A 4 -10.22 -58.18 12.57
C LEU A 4 -11.52 -57.84 13.31
N TYR A 5 -12.10 -56.68 13.04
CA TYR A 5 -13.36 -56.27 13.64
C TYR A 5 -14.48 -56.96 12.87
N THR A 6 -15.36 -57.68 13.57
CA THR A 6 -16.58 -58.16 12.90
C THR A 6 -17.53 -56.99 12.72
N GLU A 7 -18.27 -56.96 11.61
CA GLU A 7 -19.28 -55.93 11.30
C GLU A 7 -20.33 -55.78 12.43
N LYS A 8 -20.52 -56.84 13.21
CA LYS A 8 -21.38 -56.87 14.40
C LYS A 8 -20.80 -56.12 15.58
N ASP A 9 -19.49 -56.11 15.75
CA ASP A 9 -18.83 -55.44 16.87
C ASP A 9 -18.75 -53.93 16.64
N TYR A 10 -18.61 -53.48 15.40
CA TYR A 10 -18.64 -52.06 15.05
C TYR A 10 -20.02 -51.42 15.25
N LEU A 11 -21.10 -52.14 14.94
CA LEU A 11 -22.48 -51.64 15.06
C LEU A 11 -23.09 -51.79 16.46
N ARG A 12 -22.34 -52.34 17.43
CA ARG A 12 -22.80 -52.53 18.80
C ARG A 12 -22.44 -51.31 19.66
N PRO A 13 -23.41 -50.71 20.36
CA PRO A 13 -23.09 -49.67 21.33
C PRO A 13 -22.26 -50.26 22.47
N GLY A 14 -21.23 -49.55 22.88
CA GLY A 14 -20.50 -49.82 24.11
C GLY A 14 -21.36 -49.55 25.35
N ALA A 15 -20.93 -50.05 26.50
CA ALA A 15 -21.66 -49.88 27.77
C ALA A 15 -21.84 -48.42 28.21
N ALA A 16 -21.06 -47.50 27.64
CA ALA A 16 -21.10 -46.06 27.90
C ALA A 16 -21.44 -45.25 26.62
N SER A 17 -21.86 -45.89 25.54
CA SER A 17 -22.19 -45.17 24.30
C SER A 17 -23.41 -44.28 24.52
N PRO A 18 -23.41 -43.05 23.99
CA PRO A 18 -24.50 -42.08 24.18
C PRO A 18 -25.69 -42.32 23.23
N TRP A 19 -25.81 -43.50 22.64
CA TRP A 19 -26.85 -43.88 21.69
C TRP A 19 -27.22 -45.36 21.84
N ARG A 20 -28.41 -45.72 21.35
CA ARG A 20 -28.87 -47.11 21.23
C ARG A 20 -29.69 -47.30 19.96
N TRP A 21 -29.76 -48.54 19.48
CA TRP A 21 -30.74 -48.93 18.45
C TRP A 21 -32.17 -48.92 19.03
N SER A 22 -33.15 -48.59 18.19
CA SER A 22 -34.57 -48.85 18.46
C SER A 22 -34.85 -50.35 18.57
N GLU A 23 -36.01 -50.73 19.13
CA GLU A 23 -36.37 -52.14 19.36
C GLU A 23 -36.43 -52.96 18.06
N ASP A 24 -36.83 -52.32 16.96
CA ASP A 24 -36.93 -52.89 15.62
C ASP A 24 -35.63 -52.75 14.80
N PHE A 25 -34.58 -52.15 15.37
CA PHE A 25 -33.29 -51.87 14.71
C PHE A 25 -33.43 -51.06 13.41
N SER A 26 -34.42 -50.17 13.32
CA SER A 26 -34.61 -49.26 12.19
C SER A 26 -34.00 -47.88 12.44
N GLU A 27 -33.88 -47.48 13.70
CA GLU A 27 -33.47 -46.13 14.12
C GLU A 27 -32.33 -46.20 15.15
N ILE A 28 -31.48 -45.17 15.13
CA ILE A 28 -30.52 -44.90 16.20
C ILE A 28 -31.01 -43.67 16.96
N ILE A 29 -31.17 -43.82 18.28
CA ILE A 29 -31.67 -42.79 19.17
C ILE A 29 -30.61 -42.40 20.21
N ALA A 30 -30.53 -41.12 20.54
CA ALA A 30 -29.66 -40.61 21.59
C ALA A 30 -30.15 -41.06 22.97
N HIS A 31 -29.22 -41.40 23.86
CA HIS A 31 -29.52 -41.56 25.27
C HIS A 31 -29.87 -40.19 25.87
N SER A 32 -31.06 -40.07 26.45
CA SER A 32 -31.41 -38.88 27.22
C SER A 32 -30.65 -38.93 28.55
N PRO A 33 -29.75 -37.96 28.85
CA PRO A 33 -29.06 -37.90 30.14
C PRO A 33 -30.11 -37.57 31.22
N GLY A 34 -30.56 -38.59 31.93
CA GLY A 34 -31.75 -38.49 32.77
C GLY A 34 -31.55 -37.64 34.03
N ASP A 35 -32.57 -36.84 34.33
CA ASP A 35 -33.12 -36.65 35.68
C ASP A 35 -34.47 -37.41 35.86
N ALA A 36 -34.90 -38.25 34.92
CA ALA A 36 -36.16 -38.99 35.05
C ALA A 36 -36.01 -40.28 35.91
N PRO A 37 -36.89 -40.49 36.91
CA PRO A 37 -36.87 -41.66 37.79
C PRO A 37 -37.10 -42.98 37.05
N PRO A 38 -36.63 -44.13 37.59
CA PRO A 38 -36.52 -45.40 36.88
C PRO A 38 -37.82 -46.01 36.39
N HIS A 39 -38.99 -45.49 36.78
CA HIS A 39 -40.31 -45.98 36.39
C HIS A 39 -40.89 -45.28 35.14
N GLU A 40 -40.27 -44.18 34.68
CA GLU A 40 -40.66 -43.44 33.45
C GLU A 40 -39.69 -43.68 32.27
N ARG A 41 -38.63 -44.49 32.48
CA ARG A 41 -37.60 -44.76 31.47
C ARG A 41 -38.09 -45.57 30.26
N ASP A 42 -39.22 -46.25 30.38
CA ASP A 42 -39.76 -47.08 29.30
C ASP A 42 -40.49 -46.28 28.21
N ALA A 43 -40.70 -44.96 28.37
CA ALA A 43 -41.40 -44.12 27.39
C ALA A 43 -40.67 -42.83 26.96
N ALA A 44 -39.46 -42.55 27.47
CA ALA A 44 -38.67 -41.42 27.01
C ALA A 44 -38.12 -41.72 25.60
N HIS A 45 -38.83 -41.23 24.58
CA HIS A 45 -38.38 -41.27 23.19
C HIS A 45 -37.06 -40.51 23.09
N GLY A 46 -35.95 -41.23 22.96
CA GLY A 46 -34.65 -40.62 22.71
C GLY A 46 -34.71 -39.82 21.40
N ALA A 47 -33.96 -38.74 21.32
CA ALA A 47 -33.90 -37.95 20.10
C ALA A 47 -33.36 -38.81 18.94
N LEU A 48 -34.10 -38.91 17.85
CA LEU A 48 -33.67 -39.64 16.65
C LEU A 48 -32.38 -39.02 16.10
N ILE A 49 -31.30 -39.79 16.05
CA ILE A 49 -30.03 -39.38 15.46
C ILE A 49 -30.07 -39.62 13.95
N VAL A 50 -30.33 -40.85 13.53
CA VAL A 50 -30.27 -41.26 12.12
C VAL A 50 -31.05 -42.56 11.91
N PHE A 51 -31.67 -42.72 10.74
CA PHE A 51 -32.25 -44.00 10.33
C PHE A 51 -31.16 -44.97 9.86
N ARG A 52 -31.37 -46.27 10.00
CA ARG A 52 -30.41 -47.31 9.55
C ARG A 52 -29.99 -47.13 8.09
N GLU A 53 -30.95 -46.91 7.22
CA GLU A 53 -30.74 -46.75 5.77
C GLU A 53 -30.02 -45.44 5.44
N GLU A 54 -30.32 -44.39 6.18
CA GLU A 54 -29.65 -43.10 6.08
C GLU A 54 -28.19 -43.21 6.53
N LEU A 55 -27.93 -43.88 7.67
CA LEU A 55 -26.57 -44.17 8.14
C LEU A 55 -25.77 -44.94 7.09
N ALA A 56 -26.35 -45.98 6.49
CA ALA A 56 -25.69 -46.74 5.43
C ALA A 56 -25.24 -45.86 4.25
N ARG A 57 -26.04 -44.85 3.90
CA ARG A 57 -25.70 -43.88 2.84
C ARG A 57 -24.64 -42.88 3.29
N LEU A 58 -24.72 -42.40 4.52
CA LEU A 58 -23.73 -41.49 5.10
C LEU A 58 -22.34 -42.13 5.16
N LEU A 59 -22.27 -43.40 5.59
CA LEU A 59 -21.00 -44.12 5.71
C LEU A 59 -20.31 -44.41 4.36
N ARG A 60 -21.01 -44.25 3.22
CA ARG A 60 -20.40 -44.41 1.90
C ARG A 60 -19.27 -43.43 1.62
N VAL A 61 -19.26 -42.28 2.30
CA VAL A 61 -18.20 -41.29 2.14
C VAL A 61 -16.81 -41.81 2.55
N PHE A 62 -16.77 -42.90 3.32
CA PHE A 62 -15.56 -43.58 3.76
C PHE A 62 -15.27 -44.88 2.99
N GLU A 63 -15.97 -45.13 1.87
CA GLU A 63 -15.68 -46.26 0.99
C GLU A 63 -14.23 -46.13 0.46
N GLY A 64 -13.36 -47.05 0.83
CA GLY A 64 -11.96 -47.09 0.40
C GLY A 64 -10.94 -46.80 1.50
N ASP A 65 -11.29 -45.98 2.49
CA ASP A 65 -10.35 -45.50 3.51
C ASP A 65 -10.55 -46.14 4.90
N GLY A 66 -11.69 -46.79 5.13
CA GLY A 66 -12.04 -47.35 6.44
C GLY A 66 -12.92 -46.42 7.29
N LEU A 67 -13.60 -46.95 8.30
CA LEU A 67 -14.52 -46.17 9.13
C LEU A 67 -13.84 -45.66 10.41
N PRO A 68 -14.03 -44.37 10.78
CA PRO A 68 -13.81 -43.89 12.15
C PRO A 68 -14.66 -44.67 13.17
N ASP A 69 -14.46 -44.47 14.47
CA ASP A 69 -15.35 -45.10 15.45
C ASP A 69 -16.81 -44.57 15.33
N LEU A 70 -17.77 -45.50 15.46
CA LEU A 70 -19.19 -45.19 15.25
C LEU A 70 -19.72 -44.18 16.27
N ASP A 71 -19.20 -44.20 17.50
CA ASP A 71 -19.59 -43.28 18.57
C ASP A 71 -19.30 -41.81 18.19
N SER A 72 -18.15 -41.54 17.58
CA SER A 72 -17.75 -40.23 17.08
C SER A 72 -18.59 -39.78 15.89
N ILE A 73 -18.88 -40.67 14.93
CA ILE A 73 -19.74 -40.37 13.77
C ILE A 73 -21.15 -39.98 14.27
N LEU A 74 -21.72 -40.79 15.16
CA LEU A 74 -23.06 -40.53 15.70
C LEU A 74 -23.09 -39.31 16.62
N ALA A 75 -21.96 -38.93 17.24
CA ALA A 75 -21.85 -37.67 17.97
C ALA A 75 -22.07 -36.46 17.07
N VAL A 76 -21.36 -36.42 15.94
CA VAL A 76 -21.48 -35.33 14.97
C VAL A 76 -22.89 -35.29 14.39
N LEU A 77 -23.45 -36.44 13.99
CA LEU A 77 -24.80 -36.50 13.44
C LEU A 77 -25.89 -36.12 14.45
N ALA A 78 -25.72 -36.52 15.73
CA ALA A 78 -26.66 -36.16 16.78
C ALA A 78 -26.70 -34.65 17.00
N VAL A 79 -25.55 -33.99 16.99
CA VAL A 79 -25.45 -32.53 17.17
C VAL A 79 -25.89 -31.77 15.91
N ALA A 80 -25.56 -32.29 14.73
CA ALA A 80 -26.02 -31.75 13.45
C ALA A 80 -27.55 -31.71 13.38
N ARG A 81 -28.22 -32.77 13.88
CA ARG A 81 -29.69 -32.86 13.90
C ARG A 81 -30.32 -32.16 15.11
N HIS A 82 -29.69 -32.23 16.27
CA HIS A 82 -30.17 -31.65 17.54
C HIS A 82 -29.06 -30.80 18.21
N PRO A 83 -28.94 -29.51 17.85
CA PRO A 83 -27.87 -28.63 18.35
C PRO A 83 -27.77 -28.52 19.88
N THR A 84 -28.89 -28.72 20.58
CA THR A 84 -28.95 -28.70 22.05
C THR A 84 -28.09 -29.79 22.70
N LEU A 85 -27.85 -30.91 22.01
CA LEU A 85 -27.07 -32.04 22.52
C LEU A 85 -25.56 -31.73 22.62
N ALA A 86 -25.06 -30.67 21.98
CA ALA A 86 -23.65 -30.28 22.08
C ALA A 86 -23.23 -29.96 23.53
N ARG A 87 -24.13 -29.32 24.30
CA ARG A 87 -23.86 -28.86 25.68
C ARG A 87 -24.00 -29.97 26.74
N GLU A 88 -24.67 -31.06 26.41
CA GLU A 88 -25.01 -32.12 27.36
C GLU A 88 -23.88 -33.16 27.51
N ARG A 89 -22.89 -33.15 26.61
CA ARG A 89 -21.77 -34.11 26.57
C ARG A 89 -20.59 -33.70 27.46
N ARG A 90 -20.79 -33.78 28.78
CA ARG A 90 -19.77 -33.41 29.79
C ARG A 90 -18.55 -34.33 29.88
N ALA A 91 -18.57 -35.49 29.22
CA ALA A 91 -17.51 -36.50 29.30
C ALA A 91 -16.43 -36.36 28.22
N LEU A 92 -16.59 -35.42 27.28
CA LEU A 92 -15.63 -35.16 26.21
C LEU A 92 -14.55 -34.17 26.66
N ASP A 93 -13.39 -34.25 26.01
CA ASP A 93 -12.34 -33.23 26.12
C ASP A 93 -12.82 -31.87 25.59
N ASP A 94 -12.20 -30.78 26.04
CA ASP A 94 -12.60 -29.40 25.73
C ASP A 94 -12.54 -29.11 24.22
N ASP A 95 -11.54 -29.66 23.52
CA ASP A 95 -11.36 -29.47 22.08
C ASP A 95 -12.45 -30.22 21.27
N ALA A 96 -12.74 -31.47 21.64
CA ALA A 96 -13.81 -32.25 21.02
C ALA A 96 -15.19 -31.61 21.28
N ARG A 97 -15.38 -31.01 22.45
CA ARG A 97 -16.60 -30.25 22.77
C ARG A 97 -16.69 -28.97 21.95
N ALA A 98 -15.60 -28.22 21.80
CA ALA A 98 -15.55 -27.03 20.96
C ALA A 98 -15.88 -27.33 19.50
N LEU A 99 -15.38 -28.46 18.96
CA LEU A 99 -15.72 -28.92 17.62
C LEU A 99 -17.22 -29.24 17.48
N LEU A 100 -17.82 -29.94 18.44
CA LEU A 100 -19.27 -30.20 18.42
C LEU A 100 -20.09 -28.91 18.58
N GLU A 101 -19.65 -27.97 19.41
CA GLU A 101 -20.28 -26.65 19.53
C GLU A 101 -20.24 -25.91 18.18
N ALA A 102 -19.12 -25.96 17.44
CA ALA A 102 -19.03 -25.42 16.09
C ALA A 102 -19.98 -26.10 15.11
N VAL A 103 -20.07 -27.44 15.13
CA VAL A 103 -21.05 -28.19 14.33
C VAL A 103 -22.49 -27.74 14.64
N SER A 104 -22.79 -27.53 15.92
CA SER A 104 -24.13 -27.07 16.36
C SER A 104 -24.46 -25.65 15.89
N ALA A 105 -23.44 -24.82 15.70
CA ALA A 105 -23.55 -23.44 15.24
C ALA A 105 -23.62 -23.32 13.71
N LEU A 106 -23.41 -24.41 12.95
CA LEU A 106 -23.48 -24.37 11.50
C LEU A 106 -24.89 -24.03 11.00
N PRO A 107 -24.99 -23.22 9.92
CA PRO A 107 -26.23 -22.99 9.19
C PRO A 107 -26.92 -24.30 8.75
N GLU A 108 -28.27 -24.29 8.64
CA GLU A 108 -29.04 -25.49 8.28
C GLU A 108 -28.69 -26.06 6.90
N ASP A 109 -28.27 -25.23 5.94
CA ASP A 109 -27.79 -25.66 4.62
C ASP A 109 -26.52 -26.52 4.68
N LEU A 110 -25.77 -26.49 5.79
CA LEU A 110 -24.54 -27.25 5.98
C LEU A 110 -24.67 -28.45 6.94
N ARG A 111 -25.87 -28.69 7.50
CA ARG A 111 -26.13 -29.84 8.41
C ARG A 111 -27.48 -30.54 8.23
N GLY A 112 -28.36 -30.01 7.37
CA GLY A 112 -29.77 -30.43 7.29
C GLY A 112 -30.07 -31.59 6.33
N ASP A 113 -29.30 -31.76 5.25
CA ASP A 113 -29.56 -32.80 4.25
C ASP A 113 -28.49 -33.91 4.24
N LEU A 114 -28.73 -34.97 3.46
CA LEU A 114 -27.84 -36.13 3.38
C LEU A 114 -26.45 -35.75 2.83
N GLU A 115 -26.41 -34.87 1.83
CA GLU A 115 -25.17 -34.50 1.14
C GLU A 115 -24.30 -33.60 2.03
N ALA A 116 -24.92 -32.64 2.72
CA ALA A 116 -24.30 -31.78 3.71
C ALA A 116 -23.71 -32.62 4.86
N ASN A 117 -24.45 -33.60 5.36
CA ASN A 117 -23.93 -34.50 6.40
C ASN A 117 -22.78 -35.40 5.89
N GLN A 118 -22.80 -35.84 4.63
CA GLN A 118 -21.65 -36.55 4.03
C GLN A 118 -20.41 -35.65 3.96
N ARG A 119 -20.57 -34.41 3.48
CA ARG A 119 -19.46 -33.43 3.43
C ARG A 119 -18.93 -33.10 4.82
N LEU A 120 -19.82 -32.95 5.80
CA LEU A 120 -19.48 -32.71 7.20
C LEU A 120 -18.64 -33.85 7.77
N LEU A 121 -19.09 -35.10 7.60
CA LEU A 121 -18.37 -36.28 8.08
C LEU A 121 -17.02 -36.45 7.36
N ALA A 122 -16.97 -36.26 6.05
CA ALA A 122 -15.72 -36.32 5.28
C ALA A 122 -14.70 -35.30 5.78
N THR A 123 -15.16 -34.06 6.01
CA THR A 123 -14.31 -32.96 6.45
C THR A 123 -13.80 -33.18 7.87
N ILE A 124 -14.68 -33.60 8.78
CA ILE A 124 -14.32 -33.82 10.20
C ILE A 124 -13.36 -35.00 10.35
N PHE A 125 -13.62 -36.10 9.63
CA PHE A 125 -12.90 -37.35 9.80
C PHE A 125 -11.89 -37.62 8.68
N GLU A 126 -11.39 -36.58 8.01
CA GLU A 126 -10.38 -36.70 6.94
C GLU A 126 -9.10 -37.38 7.45
N SER A 127 -8.55 -36.89 8.56
CA SER A 127 -7.32 -37.39 9.20
C SER A 127 -7.56 -38.34 10.37
N ALA A 128 -8.82 -38.67 10.66
CA ALA A 128 -9.15 -39.43 11.87
C ALA A 128 -8.69 -40.90 11.79
N PRO A 129 -8.28 -41.49 12.94
CA PRO A 129 -7.90 -42.90 12.98
C PRO A 129 -9.05 -43.81 12.55
N ARG A 130 -8.72 -44.80 11.72
CA ARG A 130 -9.66 -45.77 11.16
C ARG A 130 -9.73 -47.00 12.06
N THR A 131 -10.94 -47.43 12.37
CA THR A 131 -11.23 -48.63 13.16
C THR A 131 -11.49 -49.87 12.30
N THR A 132 -11.89 -49.66 11.05
CA THR A 132 -12.11 -50.72 10.06
C THR A 132 -11.26 -50.49 8.81
N ASP A 133 -11.01 -51.55 8.04
CA ASP A 133 -10.46 -51.43 6.68
C ASP A 133 -11.56 -51.27 5.61
N ALA A 134 -11.17 -51.08 4.35
CA ALA A 134 -12.11 -50.87 3.24
C ALA A 134 -13.09 -52.03 3.01
N MET A 135 -12.65 -53.28 3.23
CA MET A 135 -13.50 -54.46 3.07
C MET A 135 -14.51 -54.55 4.21
N GLU A 136 -14.04 -54.33 5.44
CA GLU A 136 -14.88 -54.27 6.64
C GLU A 136 -15.92 -53.14 6.53
N THR A 137 -15.56 -51.97 5.99
CA THR A 137 -16.50 -50.87 5.69
C THR A 137 -17.64 -51.33 4.78
N LEU A 138 -17.32 -52.03 3.68
CA LEU A 138 -18.32 -52.57 2.77
C LEU A 138 -19.22 -53.61 3.46
N MET A 139 -18.65 -54.44 4.35
CA MET A 139 -19.42 -55.40 5.14
C MET A 139 -20.38 -54.70 6.12
N VAL A 140 -19.95 -53.64 6.80
CA VAL A 140 -20.79 -52.82 7.69
C VAL A 140 -21.94 -52.16 6.91
N ILE A 141 -21.64 -51.51 5.79
CA ILE A 141 -22.65 -50.87 4.93
C ILE A 141 -23.65 -51.91 4.42
N ARG A 142 -23.17 -53.07 3.97
CA ARG A 142 -24.04 -54.17 3.51
C ARG A 142 -24.89 -54.73 4.66
N ALA A 143 -24.36 -54.85 5.87
CA ALA A 143 -25.11 -55.30 7.04
C ALA A 143 -26.25 -54.34 7.39
N LEU A 144 -26.00 -53.03 7.33
CA LEU A 144 -27.03 -52.00 7.53
C LEU A 144 -28.13 -52.06 6.46
N LEU A 145 -27.76 -52.25 5.19
CA LEU A 145 -28.73 -52.32 4.07
C LEU A 145 -29.51 -53.64 4.02
N SER A 146 -28.91 -54.75 4.44
CA SER A 146 -29.57 -56.07 4.44
C SER A 146 -30.50 -56.29 5.63
N GLY A 147 -30.52 -55.37 6.60
CA GLY A 147 -31.39 -55.45 7.77
C GLY A 147 -31.08 -56.66 8.65
N VAL A 148 -29.83 -57.13 8.66
CA VAL A 148 -29.43 -58.28 9.49
C VAL A 148 -29.70 -57.92 10.95
N HIS A 149 -30.70 -58.57 11.54
CA HIS A 149 -31.01 -58.41 12.95
C HIS A 149 -29.82 -58.92 13.77
N PHE A 150 -29.22 -58.04 14.59
CA PHE A 150 -28.23 -58.40 15.59
C PHE A 150 -28.91 -59.09 16.78
N ALA A 151 -29.71 -60.13 16.50
CA ALA A 151 -30.34 -60.97 17.51
C ALA A 151 -29.24 -61.77 18.24
N GLY A 152 -28.84 -61.28 19.40
CA GLY A 152 -27.77 -61.89 20.20
C GLY A 152 -27.55 -61.19 21.52
N THR A 153 -28.57 -61.23 22.38
CA THR A 153 -28.53 -61.08 23.85
C THR A 153 -27.71 -59.93 24.42
N ALA A 154 -28.41 -58.96 24.99
CA ALA A 154 -27.97 -58.25 26.20
C ALA A 154 -27.82 -59.26 27.37
N SER A 155 -26.93 -60.23 27.24
CA SER A 155 -26.50 -61.07 28.36
C SER A 155 -25.23 -60.45 28.91
N SER A 156 -25.37 -59.90 30.11
CA SER A 156 -24.32 -59.63 31.07
C SER A 156 -23.33 -60.81 31.14
N ARG A 157 -22.34 -60.83 30.25
CA ARG A 157 -21.18 -61.70 30.38
C ARG A 157 -20.20 -60.95 31.28
N ARG A 158 -20.24 -61.26 32.59
CA ARG A 158 -19.22 -60.83 33.56
C ARG A 158 -17.83 -61.03 32.91
N PRO A 159 -16.96 -60.00 32.90
CA PRO A 159 -15.66 -60.14 32.27
C PRO A 159 -14.85 -61.22 32.99
N SER A 160 -14.42 -62.22 32.22
CA SER A 160 -13.42 -63.20 32.63
C SER A 160 -12.13 -62.45 32.99
N LYS A 161 -11.57 -62.73 34.17
CA LYS A 161 -10.38 -62.07 34.76
C LYS A 161 -9.06 -62.29 33.99
N SER A 162 -9.09 -62.74 32.73
CA SER A 162 -7.90 -63.20 32.00
C SER A 162 -7.65 -62.53 30.63
N ALA A 163 -8.34 -61.45 30.28
CA ALA A 163 -8.10 -60.72 29.01
C ALA A 163 -7.98 -59.20 29.25
N ALA A 164 -7.15 -58.80 30.21
CA ALA A 164 -7.03 -57.42 30.68
C ALA A 164 -6.03 -56.54 29.90
N THR A 165 -5.80 -56.76 28.60
CA THR A 165 -4.77 -56.03 27.84
C THR A 165 -5.18 -55.55 26.44
N THR A 166 -6.47 -55.34 26.19
CA THR A 166 -6.92 -54.49 25.08
C THR A 166 -8.19 -53.78 25.52
N ARG A 167 -8.02 -52.78 26.40
CA ARG A 167 -9.10 -51.84 26.72
C ARG A 167 -9.51 -51.17 25.41
N LEU A 168 -10.80 -51.25 25.09
CA LEU A 168 -11.43 -50.46 24.03
C LEU A 168 -10.88 -49.03 24.10
N PRO A 169 -10.41 -48.43 22.99
CA PRO A 169 -10.22 -47.00 22.95
C PRO A 169 -11.57 -46.36 23.30
N ARG A 170 -11.54 -45.29 24.11
CA ARG A 170 -12.73 -44.50 24.43
C ARG A 170 -13.46 -44.14 23.12
N GLY A 171 -14.79 -44.14 23.12
CA GLY A 171 -15.64 -43.86 21.95
C GLY A 171 -15.61 -42.42 21.44
N ASP A 172 -14.49 -41.73 21.66
CA ASP A 172 -14.24 -40.34 21.31
C ASP A 172 -12.88 -40.17 20.62
N VAL A 173 -12.11 -41.24 20.39
CA VAL A 173 -10.74 -41.15 19.84
C VAL A 173 -10.72 -40.51 18.46
N ALA A 174 -11.64 -40.85 17.55
CA ALA A 174 -11.68 -40.20 16.25
C ALA A 174 -12.07 -38.72 16.36
N LEU A 175 -12.99 -38.37 17.26
CA LEU A 175 -13.41 -36.99 17.47
C LEU A 175 -12.31 -36.13 18.12
N THR A 176 -11.57 -36.67 19.09
CA THR A 176 -10.41 -36.01 19.71
C THR A 176 -9.27 -35.82 18.70
N ALA A 177 -9.03 -36.81 17.84
CA ALA A 177 -8.06 -36.66 16.76
C ALA A 177 -8.51 -35.59 15.75
N ALA A 178 -9.78 -35.59 15.38
CA ALA A 178 -10.34 -34.58 14.47
C ALA A 178 -10.26 -33.16 15.05
N SER A 179 -10.49 -32.99 16.35
CA SER A 179 -10.40 -31.68 17.00
C SER A 179 -8.97 -31.13 17.09
N ALA A 180 -7.95 -31.99 17.00
CA ALA A 180 -6.56 -31.54 16.93
C ALA A 180 -6.20 -30.93 15.56
N ASP A 181 -6.85 -31.41 14.49
CA ASP A 181 -6.54 -31.03 13.10
C ASP A 181 -7.45 -29.94 12.53
N ILE A 182 -8.59 -29.68 13.17
CA ILE A 182 -9.61 -28.75 12.68
C ILE A 182 -9.84 -27.64 13.69
N ASP A 183 -9.55 -26.40 13.29
CA ASP A 183 -9.98 -25.22 14.05
C ASP A 183 -11.51 -25.09 13.98
N PRO A 184 -12.25 -25.23 15.11
CA PRO A 184 -13.71 -25.15 15.12
C PRO A 184 -14.26 -23.84 14.53
N ARG A 185 -13.50 -22.73 14.60
CA ARG A 185 -13.92 -21.44 14.04
C ARG A 185 -13.86 -21.37 12.52
N SER A 186 -13.07 -22.24 11.90
CA SER A 186 -12.85 -22.31 10.45
C SER A 186 -13.73 -23.36 9.75
N LEU A 187 -14.49 -24.17 10.52
CA LEU A 187 -15.24 -25.32 10.02
C LEU A 187 -16.25 -24.94 8.92
N GLU A 188 -16.98 -23.84 9.10
CA GLU A 188 -17.93 -23.36 8.09
C GLU A 188 -17.21 -22.99 6.77
N GLU A 189 -16.10 -22.26 6.87
CA GLU A 189 -15.31 -21.86 5.70
C GLU A 189 -14.75 -23.07 4.96
N ARG A 190 -14.26 -24.08 5.70
CA ARG A 190 -13.74 -25.32 5.13
C ARG A 190 -14.84 -26.12 4.42
N LEU A 191 -16.06 -26.16 4.98
CA LEU A 191 -17.21 -26.82 4.34
C LEU A 191 -17.68 -26.11 3.06
N ARG A 192 -17.58 -24.77 3.03
CA ARG A 192 -17.99 -23.97 1.86
C ARG A 192 -16.93 -23.93 0.75
N SER A 193 -15.64 -23.86 1.11
CA SER A 193 -14.55 -23.57 0.17
C SER A 193 -13.61 -24.75 -0.10
N GLY A 194 -13.63 -25.79 0.74
CA GLY A 194 -12.67 -26.90 0.69
C GLY A 194 -11.26 -26.55 1.14
N VAL A 195 -11.02 -25.31 1.59
CA VAL A 195 -9.70 -24.83 2.05
C VAL A 195 -9.80 -24.52 3.56
N PRO A 196 -8.86 -24.99 4.39
CA PRO A 196 -8.92 -24.81 5.85
C PRO A 196 -8.86 -23.35 6.29
N HIS A 197 -8.24 -22.49 5.49
CA HIS A 197 -8.27 -21.03 5.65
C HIS A 197 -8.27 -20.38 4.28
N THR A 198 -9.24 -19.51 4.01
CA THR A 198 -9.05 -18.53 2.94
C THR A 198 -7.82 -17.72 3.32
N PRO A 199 -6.76 -17.59 2.48
CA PRO A 199 -5.67 -16.68 2.80
C PRO A 199 -6.32 -15.32 3.04
N GLY A 200 -6.20 -14.82 4.27
CA GLY A 200 -6.77 -13.54 4.64
C GLY A 200 -6.37 -12.53 3.58
N SER A 201 -7.35 -11.77 3.07
CA SER A 201 -7.11 -10.76 2.04
C SER A 201 -5.85 -10.02 2.42
N ALA A 202 -4.80 -10.12 1.59
CA ALA A 202 -3.61 -9.32 1.78
C ALA A 202 -4.08 -7.87 1.97
N PRO A 203 -3.48 -7.10 2.89
CA PRO A 203 -3.80 -5.69 3.00
C PRO A 203 -3.71 -5.10 1.58
N ILE A 204 -4.82 -4.55 1.09
CA ILE A 204 -4.86 -3.90 -0.22
C ILE A 204 -3.78 -2.83 -0.16
N ALA A 205 -2.69 -3.03 -0.90
CA ALA A 205 -1.59 -2.09 -0.89
C ALA A 205 -2.14 -0.71 -1.25
N ALA A 206 -1.76 0.30 -0.47
CA ALA A 206 -2.22 1.66 -0.72
C ALA A 206 -1.83 2.08 -2.14
N LEU A 207 -2.67 2.90 -2.79
CA LEU A 207 -2.44 3.29 -4.19
C LEU A 207 -1.02 3.83 -4.46
N PRO A 208 -0.39 4.65 -3.59
CA PRO A 208 1.00 5.08 -3.81
C PRO A 208 2.00 3.93 -3.90
N GLU A 209 1.82 2.87 -3.10
CA GLU A 209 2.68 1.69 -3.11
C GLU A 209 2.45 0.85 -4.38
N LEU A 210 1.19 0.67 -4.77
CA LEU A 210 0.83 0.04 -6.04
C LEU A 210 1.44 0.78 -7.24
N LEU A 211 1.38 2.12 -7.25
CA LEU A 211 1.94 2.93 -8.31
C LEU A 211 3.47 2.84 -8.35
N ARG A 212 4.16 2.85 -7.19
CA ARG A 212 5.62 2.64 -7.16
C ARG A 212 6.01 1.26 -7.70
N GLY A 213 5.28 0.21 -7.32
CA GLY A 213 5.47 -1.13 -7.87
C GLY A 213 5.20 -1.19 -9.38
N PHE A 214 4.14 -0.53 -9.84
CA PHE A 214 3.79 -0.43 -11.26
C PHE A 214 4.84 0.34 -12.07
N ILE A 215 5.33 1.48 -11.58
CA ILE A 215 6.44 2.22 -12.22
C ILE A 215 7.67 1.31 -12.35
N GLY A 216 7.97 0.53 -11.31
CA GLY A 216 9.04 -0.47 -11.36
C GLY A 216 8.83 -1.55 -12.42
N SER A 217 7.59 -2.02 -12.62
CA SER A 217 7.30 -3.01 -13.67
C SER A 217 7.38 -2.42 -15.09
N LEU A 218 7.05 -1.13 -15.27
CA LEU A 218 7.17 -0.44 -16.55
C LEU A 218 8.61 -0.30 -17.04
N LEU A 219 9.61 -0.34 -16.15
CA LEU A 219 11.03 -0.36 -16.54
C LEU A 219 11.43 -1.64 -17.29
N GLY A 220 10.63 -2.71 -17.18
CA GLY A 220 10.80 -3.95 -17.95
C GLY A 220 9.95 -4.02 -19.22
N ASP A 221 9.05 -3.07 -19.46
CA ASP A 221 8.18 -3.04 -20.65
C ASP A 221 8.91 -2.32 -21.81
N PRO A 222 9.21 -2.99 -22.93
CA PRO A 222 9.98 -2.38 -24.02
C PRO A 222 9.30 -1.14 -24.63
N GLU A 223 7.97 -1.04 -24.58
CA GLU A 223 7.22 0.11 -25.11
C GLU A 223 7.18 1.27 -24.11
N LEU A 224 7.18 0.98 -22.80
CA LEU A 224 6.93 1.98 -21.74
C LEU A 224 8.16 2.28 -20.86
N THR A 225 9.30 1.62 -21.08
CA THR A 225 10.54 1.82 -20.30
C THR A 225 10.96 3.29 -20.27
N ARG A 226 10.88 3.99 -21.40
CA ARG A 226 11.31 5.40 -21.49
C ARG A 226 10.36 6.33 -20.72
N PHE A 227 9.06 6.05 -20.77
CA PHE A 227 8.06 6.73 -19.93
C PHE A 227 8.34 6.48 -18.44
N ALA A 228 8.66 5.24 -18.04
CA ALA A 228 8.99 4.91 -16.65
C ALA A 228 10.22 5.68 -16.15
N ARG A 229 11.28 5.82 -16.96
CA ARG A 229 12.46 6.63 -16.63
C ARG A 229 12.13 8.10 -16.43
N LEU A 230 11.26 8.67 -17.27
CA LEU A 230 10.76 10.03 -17.09
C LEU A 230 10.04 10.18 -15.75
N VAL A 231 9.18 9.21 -15.39
CA VAL A 231 8.46 9.21 -14.12
C VAL A 231 9.41 9.12 -12.92
N GLU A 232 10.44 8.27 -12.95
CA GLU A 232 11.48 8.20 -11.91
C GLU A 232 12.22 9.55 -11.75
N GLY A 233 12.58 10.18 -12.87
CA GLY A 233 13.24 11.49 -12.87
C GLY A 233 12.35 12.57 -12.26
N ILE A 234 11.06 12.57 -12.58
CA ILE A 234 10.09 13.51 -11.99
C ILE A 234 9.94 13.23 -10.50
N LEU A 235 9.76 11.97 -10.09
CA LEU A 235 9.68 11.58 -8.67
C LEU A 235 10.87 12.08 -7.84
N ALA A 236 12.07 12.07 -8.42
CA ALA A 236 13.27 12.59 -7.76
C ALA A 236 13.29 14.13 -7.67
N ALA A 237 12.60 14.82 -8.56
CA ALA A 237 12.55 16.28 -8.65
C ALA A 237 11.31 16.92 -8.00
N SER A 238 10.24 16.14 -7.80
CA SER A 238 8.98 16.59 -7.24
C SER A 238 8.89 16.26 -5.75
N SER A 239 8.75 17.28 -4.92
CA SER A 239 8.29 17.11 -3.54
C SER A 239 7.08 18.01 -3.28
N VAL A 240 5.89 17.42 -3.13
CA VAL A 240 4.70 18.16 -2.66
C VAL A 240 4.79 18.27 -1.14
N PRO A 241 4.85 19.50 -0.57
CA PRO A 241 4.89 19.67 0.87
C PRO A 241 3.69 18.99 1.54
N ARG A 242 3.94 18.06 2.47
CA ARG A 242 2.89 17.40 3.24
C ARG A 242 2.05 18.45 3.95
N LEU A 243 0.72 18.31 3.91
CA LEU A 243 -0.20 19.14 4.67
C LEU A 243 0.07 18.92 6.17
N ARG A 244 0.86 19.81 6.77
CA ARG A 244 1.03 19.84 8.23
C ARG A 244 -0.16 20.62 8.79
N ARG A 245 -1.00 19.97 9.59
CA ARG A 245 -2.00 20.68 10.40
C ARG A 245 -1.28 21.80 11.19
N PRO A 246 -1.82 23.03 11.28
CA PRO A 246 -1.54 23.83 12.45
C PRO A 246 -2.00 23.01 13.67
N THR A 247 -1.15 22.90 14.69
CA THR A 247 -1.34 22.05 15.89
C THR A 247 -2.56 22.44 16.76
N GLU A 248 -3.46 23.26 16.24
CA GLU A 248 -4.50 23.98 16.96
C GLU A 248 -5.80 23.89 16.16
N ASP A 249 -6.48 22.76 16.21
CA ASP A 249 -7.88 22.68 16.65
C ASP A 249 -8.50 21.28 16.43
N LEU A 250 -9.06 20.75 17.55
CA LEU A 250 -9.99 19.60 17.74
C LEU A 250 -9.42 18.16 17.85
N PRO A 251 -10.01 17.26 18.70
CA PRO A 251 -11.05 17.41 19.74
C PRO A 251 -10.53 17.22 21.19
N VAL A 252 -11.44 17.44 22.14
CA VAL A 252 -11.23 17.50 23.61
C VAL A 252 -10.86 16.14 24.23
N GLY A 253 -9.75 16.09 24.97
CA GLY A 253 -9.51 15.10 26.02
C GLY A 253 -8.30 14.19 25.81
N GLY A 254 -7.23 14.42 26.56
CA GLY A 254 -6.04 13.55 26.60
C GLY A 254 -4.87 14.24 27.28
N VAL A 255 -4.13 13.49 28.09
CA VAL A 255 -3.14 13.94 29.09
C VAL A 255 -2.06 14.85 28.47
N SER A 256 -1.79 15.98 29.12
CA SER A 256 -0.72 16.91 28.72
C SER A 256 0.66 16.37 29.11
N ASP A 257 1.58 16.33 28.16
CA ASP A 257 3.03 16.22 28.35
C ASP A 257 3.61 17.54 28.94
N LEU A 258 4.82 17.49 29.48
CA LEU A 258 5.53 18.65 30.06
C LEU A 258 6.79 18.96 29.23
N SER A 259 6.95 20.22 28.85
CA SER A 259 8.11 20.73 28.11
C SER A 259 8.77 21.86 28.88
N ASN A 260 10.09 22.02 28.75
CA ASN A 260 10.81 23.17 29.32
C ASN A 260 10.78 24.40 28.41
N ARG A 261 10.13 24.30 27.24
CA ARG A 261 9.91 25.38 26.28
C ARG A 261 8.46 25.44 25.84
N GLY A 262 7.94 26.65 25.74
CA GLY A 262 6.61 26.90 25.21
C GLY A 262 6.26 28.39 25.23
N PRO A 263 5.14 28.75 24.60
CA PRO A 263 4.64 30.11 24.70
C PRO A 263 4.03 30.35 26.10
N ILE A 264 4.03 31.60 26.55
CA ILE A 264 3.68 31.98 27.94
C ILE A 264 2.31 31.48 28.36
N GLU A 265 1.34 31.46 27.45
CA GLU A 265 -0.03 30.99 27.70
C GLU A 265 -0.12 29.49 28.04
N ARG A 266 0.97 28.74 27.85
CA ARG A 266 1.06 27.31 28.19
C ARG A 266 1.91 27.03 29.41
N ILE A 267 2.39 28.05 30.13
CA ILE A 267 3.16 27.82 31.34
C ILE A 267 2.31 27.07 32.37
N LEU A 268 2.89 26.07 33.01
CA LEU A 268 2.18 25.22 33.97
C LEU A 268 1.70 26.10 35.13
N SER A 269 0.47 25.89 35.61
CA SER A 269 -0.10 26.75 36.67
C SER A 269 0.71 26.71 37.97
N SER A 270 1.46 25.64 38.22
CA SER A 270 2.40 25.57 39.36
C SER A 270 3.64 26.44 39.18
N GLU A 271 4.05 26.75 37.93
CA GLU A 271 5.14 27.69 37.67
C GLU A 271 4.70 29.13 37.99
N LEU A 272 3.44 29.47 37.70
CA LEU A 272 2.85 30.77 38.05
C LEU A 272 2.61 30.94 39.56
N ALA A 273 2.70 29.87 40.34
CA ALA A 273 2.60 29.92 41.79
C ALA A 273 3.93 30.30 42.48
N HIS A 274 5.05 30.34 41.74
CA HIS A 274 6.31 30.86 42.24
C HIS A 274 6.30 32.39 42.36
N ASP A 275 7.16 32.92 43.24
CA ASP A 275 7.41 34.36 43.30
C ASP A 275 8.08 34.87 42.01
N ALA A 276 7.96 36.17 41.75
CA ALA A 276 8.36 36.78 40.48
C ALA A 276 9.86 36.58 40.17
N ASP A 277 10.73 36.62 41.18
CA ASP A 277 12.17 36.48 40.98
C ASP A 277 12.54 35.02 40.65
N THR A 278 11.97 34.07 41.39
CA THR A 278 12.13 32.63 41.12
C THR A 278 11.59 32.26 39.74
N PHE A 279 10.41 32.75 39.38
CA PHE A 279 9.81 32.53 38.06
C PHE A 279 10.69 33.08 36.94
N ALA A 280 11.18 34.33 37.08
CA ALA A 280 12.04 34.96 36.08
C ALA A 280 13.37 34.21 35.88
N ILE A 281 13.99 33.73 36.97
CA ILE A 281 15.21 32.92 36.90
C ILE A 281 14.93 31.61 36.16
N ARG A 282 13.85 30.91 36.50
CA ARG A 282 13.52 29.63 35.86
C ARG A 282 13.17 29.76 34.38
N VAL A 283 12.49 30.85 33.99
CA VAL A 283 12.26 31.17 32.56
C VAL A 283 13.58 31.49 31.85
N ALA A 284 14.46 32.28 32.47
CA ALA A 284 15.75 32.64 31.89
C ALA A 284 16.71 31.45 31.74
N LEU A 285 16.62 30.48 32.64
CA LEU A 285 17.44 29.26 32.64
C LEU A 285 16.83 28.09 31.83
N ASP A 286 15.70 28.30 31.16
CA ASP A 286 15.01 27.24 30.38
C ASP A 286 14.57 26.04 31.27
N GLU A 287 14.21 26.35 32.52
CA GLU A 287 13.79 25.41 33.57
C GLU A 287 12.30 25.52 33.93
N ALA A 288 11.60 26.51 33.37
CA ALA A 288 10.15 26.66 33.54
C ALA A 288 9.41 25.58 32.76
N LEU A 289 8.37 25.00 33.35
CA LEU A 289 7.58 23.93 32.74
C LEU A 289 6.34 24.48 32.03
N TYR A 290 6.09 23.95 30.83
CA TYR A 290 4.98 24.29 29.95
C TYR A 290 4.15 23.05 29.67
N LEU A 291 2.82 23.20 29.68
CA LEU A 291 1.88 22.18 29.23
C LEU A 291 1.99 22.02 27.71
N ARG A 292 2.33 20.81 27.27
CA ARG A 292 2.34 20.39 25.87
C ARG A 292 1.28 19.32 25.70
N ARG A 293 0.40 19.42 24.71
CA ARG A 293 -0.52 18.30 24.42
C ARG A 293 0.25 17.22 23.66
N GLU A 294 0.08 15.96 24.05
CA GLU A 294 0.63 14.84 23.28
C GLU A 294 0.14 14.94 21.83
N SER A 295 1.06 14.78 20.88
CA SER A 295 0.69 14.69 19.48
C SER A 295 0.09 13.30 19.24
N PRO A 296 -1.03 13.17 18.52
CA PRO A 296 -1.60 11.86 18.25
C PRO A 296 -0.56 10.95 17.56
N PRO A 297 -0.55 9.64 17.87
CA PRO A 297 0.47 8.71 17.37
C PRO A 297 0.44 8.50 15.84
N ARG A 298 -0.63 8.93 15.16
CA ARG A 298 -0.76 8.93 13.70
C ARG A 298 -1.49 10.20 13.24
N ASP A 299 -0.99 10.80 12.17
CA ASP A 299 -1.75 11.81 11.43
C ASP A 299 -3.00 11.14 10.83
N PRO A 300 -4.16 11.79 10.82
CA PRO A 300 -5.36 11.26 10.18
C PRO A 300 -5.15 11.17 8.66
N PRO A 301 -5.86 10.25 7.99
CA PRO A 301 -5.71 10.03 6.57
C PRO A 301 -6.10 11.28 5.78
N THR A 302 -5.23 11.73 4.88
CA THR A 302 -5.51 12.88 4.01
C THR A 302 -6.05 12.42 2.67
N THR A 303 -6.97 13.17 2.08
CA THR A 303 -7.48 12.89 0.73
C THR A 303 -6.77 13.79 -0.28
N ARG A 304 -6.23 13.22 -1.36
CA ARG A 304 -5.56 13.96 -2.44
C ARG A 304 -6.25 13.70 -3.77
N ARG A 305 -6.71 14.77 -4.41
CA ARG A 305 -7.27 14.71 -5.76
C ARG A 305 -6.24 15.19 -6.77
N ILE A 306 -5.92 14.36 -7.76
CA ILE A 306 -4.99 14.69 -8.83
C ILE A 306 -5.77 14.83 -10.13
N ILE A 307 -5.71 15.98 -10.78
CA ILE A 307 -6.40 16.24 -12.04
C ILE A 307 -5.34 16.42 -13.13
N ILE A 308 -5.39 15.56 -14.16
CA ILE A 308 -4.47 15.61 -15.31
C ILE A 308 -5.21 16.16 -16.52
N ASP A 309 -4.79 17.32 -17.00
CA ASP A 309 -5.36 17.95 -18.19
C ASP A 309 -5.22 17.04 -19.43
N SER A 310 -6.29 16.99 -20.23
CA SER A 310 -6.39 16.24 -21.48
C SER A 310 -6.98 17.09 -22.62
N GLY A 311 -7.05 18.41 -22.43
CA GLY A 311 -7.48 19.37 -23.44
C GLY A 311 -6.46 19.59 -24.56
N LEU A 312 -6.83 20.42 -25.54
CA LEU A 312 -6.06 20.70 -26.76
C LEU A 312 -4.62 21.14 -26.49
N ARG A 313 -4.38 21.89 -25.40
CA ARG A 313 -3.04 22.39 -25.05
C ARG A 313 -2.07 21.29 -24.60
N THR A 314 -2.59 20.12 -24.22
CA THR A 314 -1.75 18.99 -23.84
C THR A 314 -1.47 18.04 -25.00
N TRP A 315 -1.97 18.29 -26.21
CA TRP A 315 -1.80 17.34 -27.33
C TRP A 315 -0.34 17.10 -27.71
N GLY A 316 -0.02 15.84 -28.04
CA GLY A 316 1.35 15.42 -28.38
C GLY A 316 2.20 15.16 -27.14
N VAL A 317 3.44 15.63 -27.17
CA VAL A 317 4.46 15.43 -26.12
C VAL A 317 3.99 15.90 -24.74
N PRO A 318 3.37 17.09 -24.60
CA PRO A 318 2.91 17.55 -23.29
C PRO A 318 1.92 16.59 -22.60
N ARG A 319 1.19 15.75 -23.33
CA ARG A 319 0.28 14.74 -22.74
C ARG A 319 1.05 13.65 -22.01
N VAL A 320 2.06 13.13 -22.68
CA VAL A 320 2.94 12.09 -22.14
C VAL A 320 3.60 12.64 -20.88
N PHE A 321 4.08 13.89 -20.97
CA PHE A 321 4.73 14.54 -19.84
C PHE A 321 3.76 14.87 -18.70
N ALA A 322 2.56 15.40 -18.97
CA ALA A 322 1.53 15.64 -17.96
C ALA A 322 1.09 14.35 -17.27
N THR A 323 0.97 13.26 -18.02
CA THR A 323 0.63 11.93 -17.48
C THR A 323 1.76 11.40 -16.59
N ALA A 324 3.01 11.57 -17.00
CA ALA A 324 4.18 11.19 -16.19
C ALA A 324 4.25 12.00 -14.88
N VAL A 325 3.97 13.31 -14.94
CA VAL A 325 3.91 14.19 -13.77
C VAL A 325 2.77 13.79 -12.85
N GLY A 326 1.56 13.56 -13.37
CA GLY A 326 0.42 13.11 -12.57
C GLY A 326 0.68 11.77 -11.88
N LEU A 327 1.31 10.83 -12.59
CA LEU A 327 1.70 9.53 -12.04
C LEU A 327 2.77 9.66 -10.93
N ALA A 328 3.80 10.49 -11.15
CA ALA A 328 4.82 10.77 -10.15
C ALA A 328 4.23 11.39 -8.87
N LEU A 329 3.40 12.42 -9.00
CA LEU A 329 2.78 13.11 -7.85
C LEU A 329 1.79 12.20 -7.09
N ALA A 330 1.19 11.22 -7.77
CA ALA A 330 0.37 10.19 -7.14
C ALA A 330 1.24 9.17 -6.37
N ALA A 331 2.36 8.74 -6.96
CA ALA A 331 3.29 7.80 -6.34
C ALA A 331 4.10 8.42 -5.18
N GLU A 332 4.19 9.74 -5.08
CA GLU A 332 4.82 10.46 -3.96
C GLU A 332 4.01 10.38 -2.64
N GLY A 333 2.72 10.04 -2.72
CA GLY A 333 1.86 9.97 -1.54
C GLY A 333 2.36 9.02 -0.44
N SER A 334 2.02 9.33 0.81
CA SER A 334 2.16 8.39 1.93
C SER A 334 1.09 7.30 1.87
N SER A 335 1.35 6.15 2.50
CA SER A 335 0.38 5.05 2.62
C SER A 335 -0.95 5.47 3.23
N ASP A 336 -0.94 6.52 4.06
CA ASP A 336 -2.12 7.04 4.77
C ASP A 336 -2.87 8.10 3.95
N THR A 337 -2.47 8.35 2.69
CA THR A 337 -3.13 9.31 1.81
C THR A 337 -4.04 8.56 0.83
N GLU A 338 -5.34 8.85 0.87
CA GLU A 338 -6.29 8.37 -0.12
C GLU A 338 -6.16 9.24 -1.38
N ILE A 339 -5.83 8.62 -2.51
CA ILE A 339 -5.57 9.34 -3.77
C ILE A 339 -6.61 8.98 -4.81
N THR A 340 -7.25 10.00 -5.37
CA THR A 340 -8.14 9.86 -6.52
C THR A 340 -7.57 10.64 -7.71
N ILE A 341 -7.42 9.96 -8.85
CA ILE A 341 -6.87 10.54 -10.06
C ILE A 341 -8.00 10.75 -11.07
N TYR A 342 -8.08 11.96 -11.62
CA TYR A 342 -9.05 12.36 -12.62
C TYR A 342 -8.35 12.79 -13.90
N ARG A 343 -8.91 12.37 -15.03
CA ARG A 343 -8.69 13.01 -16.32
C ARG A 343 -9.56 14.26 -16.41
N GLY A 344 -8.91 15.40 -16.66
CA GLY A 344 -9.54 16.70 -16.77
C GLY A 344 -9.73 17.13 -18.22
N GLY A 345 -10.97 17.23 -18.66
CA GLY A 345 -11.33 17.82 -19.95
C GLY A 345 -12.56 18.71 -19.79
N ARG A 346 -13.62 18.46 -20.58
CA ARG A 346 -14.91 19.12 -20.39
C ARG A 346 -15.55 18.75 -19.06
N THR A 347 -15.34 17.50 -18.64
CA THR A 347 -15.76 16.95 -17.36
C THR A 347 -14.58 16.26 -16.68
N ALA A 348 -14.68 16.04 -15.38
CA ALA A 348 -13.73 15.21 -14.65
C ALA A 348 -14.16 13.75 -14.74
N THR A 349 -13.24 12.87 -15.15
CA THR A 349 -13.50 11.43 -15.22
C THR A 349 -12.45 10.70 -14.38
N PRO A 350 -12.84 9.85 -13.41
CA PRO A 350 -11.88 9.08 -12.63
C PRO A 350 -11.12 8.11 -13.55
N ILE A 351 -9.83 7.96 -13.30
CA ILE A 351 -8.95 7.08 -14.08
C ILE A 351 -8.07 6.24 -13.16
N GLU A 352 -7.72 5.05 -13.62
CA GLU A 352 -6.81 4.14 -12.94
C GLU A 352 -5.47 4.13 -13.67
N LEU A 353 -4.39 4.49 -12.97
CA LEU A 353 -3.03 4.54 -13.54
C LEU A 353 -2.12 3.45 -12.99
N HIS A 354 -2.62 2.56 -12.13
CA HIS A 354 -1.84 1.50 -11.47
C HIS A 354 -1.70 0.22 -12.31
N HIS A 355 -2.21 0.23 -13.55
CA HIS A 355 -2.09 -0.88 -14.48
C HIS A 355 -1.94 -0.38 -15.91
N ARG A 356 -1.40 -1.24 -16.79
CA ARG A 356 -0.98 -0.88 -18.15
C ARG A 356 -2.12 -0.35 -19.02
N GLU A 357 -3.28 -1.00 -18.98
CA GLU A 357 -4.44 -0.64 -19.81
C GLU A 357 -4.94 0.78 -19.48
N GLY A 358 -5.15 1.10 -18.21
CA GLY A 358 -5.57 2.42 -17.76
C GLY A 358 -4.56 3.53 -18.09
N LEU A 359 -3.25 3.25 -17.99
CA LEU A 359 -2.20 4.18 -18.45
C LEU A 359 -2.32 4.45 -19.96
N LEU A 360 -2.43 3.40 -20.78
CA LEU A 360 -2.58 3.56 -22.23
C LEU A 360 -3.89 4.27 -22.59
N GLN A 361 -4.97 4.00 -21.87
CA GLN A 361 -6.24 4.69 -22.05
C GLN A 361 -6.09 6.19 -21.75
N GLN A 362 -5.36 6.56 -20.71
CA GLN A 362 -5.05 7.96 -20.39
C GLN A 362 -4.23 8.63 -21.49
N LEU A 363 -3.18 7.98 -22.00
CA LEU A 363 -2.34 8.55 -23.06
C LEU A 363 -3.11 8.73 -24.37
N ARG A 364 -4.05 7.81 -24.67
CA ARG A 364 -4.90 7.87 -25.88
C ARG A 364 -6.04 8.87 -25.76
N ALA A 365 -6.47 9.19 -24.54
CA ALA A 365 -7.60 10.09 -24.32
C ALA A 365 -7.30 11.51 -24.79
N SER A 366 -8.29 12.11 -25.43
CA SER A 366 -8.17 13.44 -26.01
C SER A 366 -9.52 14.15 -25.88
N ASP A 367 -9.53 15.30 -25.22
CA ASP A 367 -10.72 16.16 -25.11
C ASP A 367 -10.60 17.31 -26.11
N ALA A 368 -11.76 17.82 -26.56
CA ALA A 368 -11.84 18.95 -27.48
C ALA A 368 -11.83 20.31 -26.75
N SER A 369 -11.95 20.30 -25.42
CA SER A 369 -11.78 21.46 -24.54
C SER A 369 -10.37 22.02 -24.66
N LEU A 370 -10.22 23.34 -24.49
CA LEU A 370 -8.91 24.00 -24.55
C LEU A 370 -7.97 23.52 -23.42
N ASP A 371 -8.53 23.32 -22.23
CA ASP A 371 -7.88 22.88 -21.00
C ASP A 371 -8.90 22.16 -20.10
N CYS A 372 -8.53 21.87 -18.85
CA CYS A 372 -9.36 21.17 -17.89
C CYS A 372 -10.32 22.05 -17.08
N ALA A 373 -10.54 23.33 -17.41
CA ALA A 373 -11.35 24.24 -16.59
C ALA A 373 -12.78 23.70 -16.31
N GLY A 374 -13.42 23.08 -17.32
CA GLY A 374 -14.75 22.47 -17.16
C GLY A 374 -14.76 21.32 -16.15
N ALA A 375 -13.71 20.48 -16.16
CA ALA A 375 -13.54 19.42 -15.18
C ALA A 375 -13.36 19.94 -13.75
N LEU A 376 -12.57 21.01 -13.58
CA LEU A 376 -12.36 21.62 -12.26
C LEU A 376 -13.66 22.22 -11.70
N ALA A 377 -14.45 22.89 -12.55
CA ALA A 377 -15.76 23.41 -12.16
C ALA A 377 -16.72 22.29 -11.74
N ALA A 378 -16.80 21.21 -12.52
CA ALA A 378 -17.63 20.05 -12.19
C ALA A 378 -17.23 19.39 -10.86
N LEU A 379 -15.93 19.27 -10.58
CA LEU A 379 -15.43 18.72 -9.32
C LEU A 379 -15.78 19.61 -8.12
N ALA A 380 -15.69 20.93 -8.29
CA ALA A 380 -16.06 21.88 -7.24
C ALA A 380 -17.53 21.76 -6.85
N GLU A 381 -18.44 21.53 -7.81
CA GLU A 381 -19.87 21.32 -7.56
C GLU A 381 -20.16 20.04 -6.78
N THR A 382 -19.39 18.96 -7.01
CA THR A 382 -19.55 17.70 -6.27
C THR A 382 -18.94 17.72 -4.87
N THR A 383 -18.10 18.72 -4.54
CA THR A 383 -17.40 18.83 -3.24
C THR A 383 -18.24 19.59 -2.21
N VAL A 384 -19.53 19.27 -2.09
CA VAL A 384 -20.49 19.96 -1.19
C VAL A 384 -20.14 19.77 0.29
N GLU A 385 -19.43 18.70 0.63
CA GLU A 385 -18.80 18.53 1.93
C GLU A 385 -17.33 18.93 1.80
N ARG A 386 -17.00 20.12 2.32
CA ARG A 386 -15.61 20.54 2.49
C ARG A 386 -14.98 19.63 3.53
N ASP A 387 -14.40 18.53 3.08
CA ASP A 387 -13.44 17.80 3.88
C ASP A 387 -12.26 18.76 4.10
N GLU A 388 -12.08 19.22 5.34
CA GLU A 388 -10.98 20.11 5.73
C GLU A 388 -9.59 19.45 5.52
N GLU A 389 -9.59 18.19 5.10
CA GLU A 389 -8.45 17.30 4.93
C GLU A 389 -8.16 16.93 3.46
N SER A 390 -8.85 17.59 2.50
CA SER A 390 -8.62 17.41 1.06
C SER A 390 -7.62 18.39 0.47
N GLU A 391 -6.60 17.88 -0.22
CA GLU A 391 -5.73 18.69 -1.09
C GLU A 391 -5.96 18.39 -2.57
N SER A 392 -5.74 19.41 -3.41
CA SER A 392 -5.92 19.30 -4.86
C SER A 392 -4.60 19.56 -5.58
N VAL A 393 -4.29 18.70 -6.56
CA VAL A 393 -3.13 18.82 -7.44
C VAL A 393 -3.64 18.85 -8.87
N VAL A 394 -3.32 19.90 -9.62
CA VAL A 394 -3.76 20.09 -11.01
C VAL A 394 -2.53 20.10 -11.92
N VAL A 395 -2.48 19.20 -12.90
CA VAL A 395 -1.41 19.10 -13.89
C VAL A 395 -1.92 19.65 -15.22
N VAL A 396 -1.35 20.75 -15.69
CA VAL A 396 -1.79 21.47 -16.90
C VAL A 396 -0.62 21.87 -17.78
N HIS A 397 -0.90 22.22 -19.03
CA HIS A 397 0.09 22.90 -19.85
C HIS A 397 0.40 24.30 -19.30
N GLU A 398 1.63 24.77 -19.38
CA GLU A 398 2.05 26.07 -18.83
C GLU A 398 1.25 27.25 -19.40
N SER A 399 0.98 27.25 -20.70
CA SER A 399 0.18 28.29 -21.36
C SER A 399 -1.28 28.34 -20.88
N ALA A 400 -1.79 27.27 -20.25
CA ALA A 400 -3.15 27.24 -19.74
C ALA A 400 -3.31 28.14 -18.50
N THR A 401 -2.21 28.39 -17.76
CA THR A 401 -2.22 29.23 -16.56
C THR A 401 -2.49 30.72 -16.81
N GLU A 402 -2.50 31.13 -18.07
CA GLU A 402 -2.84 32.49 -18.51
C GLU A 402 -4.34 32.63 -18.87
N GLN A 403 -5.08 31.52 -18.97
CA GLN A 403 -6.48 31.53 -19.38
C GLN A 403 -7.39 31.95 -18.21
N PRO A 404 -8.24 32.97 -18.38
CA PRO A 404 -9.15 33.43 -17.33
C PRO A 404 -10.07 32.34 -16.79
N GLU A 405 -10.55 31.45 -17.66
CA GLU A 405 -11.46 30.35 -17.33
C GLU A 405 -10.79 29.35 -16.39
N LEU A 406 -9.55 28.94 -16.68
CA LEU A 406 -8.79 28.05 -15.82
C LEU A 406 -8.48 28.72 -14.47
N ILE A 407 -8.05 29.99 -14.48
CA ILE A 407 -7.77 30.72 -13.24
C ILE A 407 -9.04 30.83 -12.37
N ALA A 408 -10.19 31.08 -12.98
CA ALA A 408 -11.46 31.12 -12.28
C ALA A 408 -11.83 29.74 -11.69
N ALA A 409 -11.67 28.67 -12.48
CA ALA A 409 -11.98 27.31 -12.04
C ALA A 409 -11.04 26.82 -10.91
N LEU A 410 -9.75 27.15 -10.97
CA LEU A 410 -8.78 26.83 -9.91
C LEU A 410 -9.17 27.46 -8.57
N ARG A 411 -9.79 28.64 -8.56
CA ARG A 411 -10.24 29.30 -7.31
C ARG A 411 -11.42 28.60 -6.63
N LEU A 412 -12.10 27.69 -7.33
CA LEU A 412 -13.22 26.93 -6.78
C LEU A 412 -12.76 25.70 -5.98
N LEU A 413 -11.51 25.28 -6.14
CA LEU A 413 -10.97 24.10 -5.47
C LEU A 413 -10.53 24.40 -4.03
N PRO A 414 -10.60 23.39 -3.12
CA PRO A 414 -10.13 23.54 -1.75
C PRO A 414 -8.63 23.80 -1.69
N THR A 415 -8.21 24.56 -0.69
CA THR A 415 -6.79 24.77 -0.35
C THR A 415 -6.34 23.74 0.69
N PRO A 416 -5.11 23.20 0.60
CA PRO A 416 -4.04 23.62 -0.31
C PRO A 416 -4.27 23.15 -1.76
N LEU A 417 -3.99 24.06 -2.70
CA LEU A 417 -4.05 23.80 -4.14
C LEU A 417 -2.63 23.84 -4.70
N TYR A 418 -2.25 22.80 -5.41
CA TYR A 418 -1.00 22.72 -6.14
C TYR A 418 -1.27 22.68 -7.64
N VAL A 419 -0.49 23.44 -8.40
CA VAL A 419 -0.57 23.45 -9.87
C VAL A 419 0.79 23.08 -10.42
N ALA A 420 0.86 21.92 -11.07
CA ALA A 420 2.01 21.48 -11.82
C ALA A 420 1.83 21.88 -13.29
N THR A 421 2.81 22.59 -13.85
CA THR A 421 2.82 22.99 -15.25
C THR A 421 3.85 22.20 -16.03
N VAL A 422 3.48 21.77 -17.23
CA VAL A 422 4.37 21.12 -18.20
C VAL A 422 4.47 21.93 -19.50
N HIS A 423 5.57 21.77 -20.22
CA HIS A 423 5.83 22.39 -21.52
C HIS A 423 6.47 21.37 -22.48
N GLU A 424 6.27 21.52 -23.80
CA GLU A 424 6.91 20.65 -24.81
C GLU A 424 8.45 20.68 -24.80
N SER A 425 9.07 21.65 -24.13
CA SER A 425 10.52 21.74 -24.00
C SER A 425 11.08 20.84 -22.92
N GLY A 426 10.22 20.21 -22.10
CA GLY A 426 10.63 19.46 -20.91
C GLY A 426 10.66 20.27 -19.62
N ARG A 427 10.19 21.54 -19.65
CA ARG A 427 10.09 22.37 -18.46
C ARG A 427 8.93 21.92 -17.56
N TYR A 428 9.24 21.69 -16.29
CA TYR A 428 8.30 21.39 -15.21
C TYR A 428 8.36 22.48 -14.15
N ARG A 429 7.21 22.92 -13.64
CA ARG A 429 7.13 23.78 -12.45
C ARG A 429 5.98 23.35 -11.57
N LEU A 430 6.20 23.37 -10.25
CA LEU A 430 5.18 23.13 -9.25
C LEU A 430 4.94 24.42 -8.45
N TRP A 431 3.68 24.83 -8.37
CA TRP A 431 3.24 26.02 -7.67
C TRP A 431 2.28 25.64 -6.56
N ARG A 432 2.36 26.32 -5.41
CA ARG A 432 1.29 26.32 -4.41
C ARG A 432 0.44 27.56 -4.57
N TYR A 433 -0.86 27.39 -4.72
CA TYR A 433 -1.85 28.45 -4.80
C TYR A 433 -2.48 28.64 -3.42
N GLY A 434 -2.52 29.89 -2.96
CA GLY A 434 -3.18 30.28 -1.72
C GLY A 434 -3.92 31.60 -1.88
N SER A 435 -4.60 32.04 -0.82
CA SER A 435 -5.39 33.28 -0.80
C SER A 435 -4.58 34.55 -1.10
N ARG A 436 -3.26 34.52 -0.88
CA ARG A 436 -2.32 35.65 -1.09
C ARG A 436 -1.54 35.57 -2.41
N GLY A 437 -1.83 34.60 -3.28
CA GLY A 437 -1.14 34.41 -4.56
C GLY A 437 -0.52 33.02 -4.70
N ARG A 438 0.44 32.89 -5.63
CA ARG A 438 1.13 31.62 -5.92
C ARG A 438 2.59 31.67 -5.47
N THR A 439 3.07 30.59 -4.84
CA THR A 439 4.48 30.42 -4.44
C THR A 439 5.11 29.27 -5.23
N PRO A 440 6.26 29.45 -5.90
CA PRO A 440 6.97 28.34 -6.53
C PRO A 440 7.47 27.35 -5.48
N ILE A 441 7.35 26.06 -5.76
CA ILE A 441 7.84 24.96 -4.90
C ILE A 441 9.04 24.27 -5.54
N ALA A 442 8.90 23.87 -6.81
CA ALA A 442 9.91 23.14 -7.54
C ALA A 442 9.91 23.56 -9.01
N GLU A 443 11.07 23.52 -9.65
CA GLU A 443 11.26 23.73 -11.08
C GLU A 443 12.33 22.77 -11.59
N ALA A 444 12.09 22.12 -12.72
CA ALA A 444 13.04 21.18 -13.31
C ALA A 444 12.97 21.20 -14.85
N GLN A 445 14.06 20.74 -15.48
CA GLN A 445 14.18 20.64 -16.93
C GLN A 445 14.54 19.20 -17.31
N PHE A 446 13.67 18.56 -18.07
CA PHE A 446 13.82 17.17 -18.52
C PHE A 446 14.15 17.11 -20.00
N SER A 447 14.93 16.10 -20.41
CA SER A 447 15.06 15.75 -21.84
C SER A 447 13.84 14.95 -22.25
N LEU A 448 13.07 15.44 -23.22
CA LEU A 448 11.92 14.71 -23.78
C LEU A 448 12.25 14.00 -25.10
N ALA A 449 13.41 14.26 -25.69
CA ALA A 449 13.82 13.69 -26.99
C ALA A 449 13.80 12.15 -26.95
N ASP A 450 14.32 11.57 -25.87
CA ASP A 450 14.40 10.12 -25.69
C ASP A 450 13.00 9.47 -25.54
N VAL A 451 12.00 10.21 -25.08
CA VAL A 451 10.62 9.71 -24.91
C VAL A 451 9.86 9.65 -26.24
N ILE A 452 10.27 10.43 -27.23
CA ILE A 452 9.53 10.65 -28.50
C ILE A 452 10.13 9.87 -29.66
N ASP A 453 11.47 9.82 -29.77
CA ASP A 453 12.16 9.21 -30.91
C ASP A 453 12.27 7.69 -30.72
N ALA A 454 11.16 6.99 -30.95
CA ALA A 454 11.16 5.54 -31.13
C ALA A 454 11.52 5.22 -32.58
N ASP A 455 12.82 5.02 -32.86
CA ASP A 455 13.20 4.25 -34.05
C ASP A 455 13.20 2.76 -33.66
N PRO A 456 12.25 1.94 -34.15
CA PRO A 456 12.10 0.55 -33.71
C PRO A 456 13.25 -0.38 -34.17
N GLU A 457 14.14 0.07 -35.06
CA GLU A 457 15.20 -0.75 -35.65
C GLU A 457 16.61 -0.45 -35.14
N GLN A 458 16.83 0.54 -34.27
CA GLN A 458 18.14 0.74 -33.67
C GLN A 458 18.20 0.10 -32.28
N PRO A 459 18.92 -1.05 -32.11
CA PRO A 459 19.35 -1.43 -30.78
C PRO A 459 20.15 -0.26 -30.24
N ALA A 460 19.72 0.28 -29.11
CA ALA A 460 20.40 1.37 -28.42
C ALA A 460 21.89 1.03 -28.34
N THR A 461 22.71 1.70 -29.16
CA THR A 461 24.16 1.65 -29.00
C THR A 461 24.41 2.15 -27.57
N PRO A 462 24.97 1.31 -26.67
CA PRO A 462 25.28 1.76 -25.34
C PRO A 462 26.34 2.85 -25.49
N ASP A 463 25.96 4.09 -25.21
CA ASP A 463 26.93 5.15 -25.08
C ASP A 463 27.83 4.77 -23.89
N LEU A 464 29.11 4.53 -24.16
CA LEU A 464 30.08 4.04 -23.18
C LEU A 464 30.29 5.04 -22.02
N LEU A 465 29.74 6.25 -22.12
CA LEU A 465 29.65 7.24 -21.04
C LEU A 465 28.41 7.06 -20.13
N GLU A 466 27.32 6.44 -20.60
CA GLU A 466 26.13 6.14 -19.79
C GLU A 466 26.31 4.91 -18.90
N GLU A 467 27.04 3.88 -19.34
CA GLU A 467 27.30 2.67 -18.55
C GLU A 467 28.11 2.92 -17.27
N ARG A 468 28.80 4.07 -17.18
CA ARG A 468 29.49 4.48 -15.94
C ARG A 468 28.63 5.32 -14.99
N ARG A 469 27.53 5.91 -15.46
CA ARG A 469 26.59 6.68 -14.62
C ARG A 469 25.46 5.83 -14.07
N LEU A 470 25.05 4.80 -14.80
CA LEU A 470 23.97 3.91 -14.42
C LEU A 470 24.52 2.67 -13.72
N VAL A 471 24.37 2.62 -12.40
CA VAL A 471 23.90 1.45 -11.61
C VAL A 471 23.79 1.85 -10.11
N ARG A 472 24.47 2.91 -9.63
CA ARG A 472 24.44 3.30 -8.19
C ARG A 472 24.47 4.81 -7.85
N GLY A 473 24.17 5.70 -8.79
CA GLY A 473 24.12 7.15 -8.54
C GLY A 473 22.73 7.65 -8.10
N PRO A 474 22.62 8.73 -7.29
CA PRO A 474 21.34 9.40 -7.05
C PRO A 474 20.75 9.95 -8.36
N LYS A 475 19.52 9.55 -8.71
CA LYS A 475 18.79 9.94 -9.94
C LYS A 475 18.64 11.45 -10.13
N LEU A 476 18.73 12.22 -9.06
CA LEU A 476 18.80 13.68 -9.07
C LEU A 476 19.93 14.23 -9.97
N LEU A 477 21.03 13.48 -10.11
CA LEU A 477 22.19 13.87 -10.93
C LEU A 477 21.98 13.70 -12.44
N ASP A 478 20.90 13.02 -12.84
CA ASP A 478 20.52 12.84 -14.25
C ASP A 478 19.70 14.02 -14.80
N LEU A 479 19.35 14.99 -13.95
CA LEU A 479 18.60 16.18 -14.34
C LEU A 479 19.51 17.19 -15.05
N ALA A 480 19.03 17.76 -16.17
CA ALA A 480 19.75 18.83 -16.87
C ALA A 480 19.92 20.11 -16.01
N ARG A 481 19.03 20.30 -15.03
CA ARG A 481 19.10 21.35 -14.01
C ARG A 481 18.60 20.81 -12.68
N LEU A 482 19.32 21.12 -11.60
CA LEU A 482 18.92 20.70 -10.25
C LEU A 482 17.66 21.48 -9.78
N PRO A 483 16.73 20.81 -9.09
CA PRO A 483 15.41 21.38 -8.75
C PRO A 483 15.41 22.25 -7.49
N PHE A 484 16.56 22.40 -6.83
CA PHE A 484 16.67 23.16 -5.59
C PHE A 484 17.16 24.57 -5.86
N SER A 485 16.37 25.57 -5.47
CA SER A 485 16.89 26.92 -5.32
C SER A 485 17.70 27.00 -4.02
N ILE A 486 18.96 27.37 -4.14
CA ILE A 486 19.92 27.44 -3.05
C ILE A 486 20.00 28.86 -2.47
N ASP A 487 20.15 28.95 -1.15
CA ASP A 487 20.54 30.20 -0.49
C ASP A 487 22.05 30.37 -0.66
N VAL A 488 22.44 31.32 -1.51
CA VAL A 488 23.83 31.54 -1.89
C VAL A 488 24.28 32.88 -1.32
N ASP A 489 25.37 32.87 -0.54
CA ASP A 489 26.02 34.12 -0.13
C ASP A 489 26.74 34.73 -1.34
N LEU A 490 26.25 35.88 -1.80
CA LEU A 490 26.77 36.58 -2.97
C LEU A 490 27.79 37.67 -2.61
N ARG A 491 28.16 37.83 -1.32
CA ARG A 491 29.04 38.93 -0.87
C ARG A 491 30.37 39.00 -1.62
N ASP A 492 30.93 37.84 -1.97
CA ASP A 492 32.22 37.72 -2.68
C ASP A 492 32.08 37.17 -4.11
N ALA A 493 30.86 37.15 -4.66
CA ALA A 493 30.59 36.62 -5.99
C ALA A 493 30.84 37.67 -7.09
N VAL A 494 31.37 37.24 -8.24
CA VAL A 494 31.45 38.12 -9.43
C VAL A 494 30.11 38.08 -10.15
N THR A 495 29.48 39.23 -10.32
CA THR A 495 28.09 39.34 -10.79
C THR A 495 27.97 40.03 -12.14
N LEU A 496 26.95 39.61 -12.91
CA LEU A 496 26.52 40.22 -14.15
C LEU A 496 25.00 40.42 -14.10
N LEU A 497 24.56 41.67 -14.17
CA LEU A 497 23.14 41.99 -14.29
C LEU A 497 22.68 41.76 -15.74
N THR A 498 21.56 41.06 -15.90
CA THR A 498 20.94 40.78 -17.20
C THR A 498 19.46 41.18 -17.18
N GLU A 499 18.83 41.29 -18.35
CA GLU A 499 17.38 41.51 -18.47
C GLU A 499 16.53 40.42 -17.79
N ARG A 500 17.12 39.24 -17.50
CA ARG A 500 16.45 38.09 -16.87
C ARG A 500 16.85 37.90 -15.41
N GLY A 501 17.54 38.87 -14.79
CA GLY A 501 18.02 38.78 -13.41
C GLY A 501 19.55 38.81 -13.29
N LEU A 502 20.05 38.51 -12.11
CA LEU A 502 21.47 38.55 -11.77
C LEU A 502 22.11 37.18 -12.03
N ILE A 503 23.23 37.14 -12.72
CA ILE A 503 24.09 35.95 -12.82
C ILE A 503 25.30 36.18 -11.91
N ALA A 504 25.70 35.18 -11.15
CA ALA A 504 26.84 35.29 -10.25
C ALA A 504 27.74 34.06 -10.34
N VAL A 505 29.05 34.26 -10.26
CA VAL A 505 30.04 33.21 -10.05
C VAL A 505 30.48 33.26 -8.59
N THR A 506 30.19 32.21 -7.83
CA THR A 506 30.53 32.12 -6.41
C THR A 506 32.01 31.81 -6.21
N PRO A 507 32.60 32.15 -5.04
CA PRO A 507 33.99 31.83 -4.73
C PRO A 507 34.33 30.33 -4.79
N VAL A 508 33.30 29.47 -4.63
CA VAL A 508 33.43 28.01 -4.65
C VAL A 508 33.27 27.41 -6.06
N GLY A 509 33.20 28.24 -7.12
CA GLY A 509 33.11 27.76 -8.50
C GLY A 509 31.69 27.43 -8.98
N GLY A 510 30.67 27.93 -8.29
CA GLY A 510 29.27 27.82 -8.72
C GLY A 510 28.86 28.99 -9.62
N LEU A 511 28.32 28.69 -10.79
CA LEU A 511 27.57 29.65 -11.61
C LEU A 511 26.11 29.60 -11.18
N VAL A 512 25.56 30.72 -10.73
CA VAL A 512 24.18 30.82 -10.26
C VAL A 512 23.43 31.93 -10.98
N HIS A 513 22.13 31.75 -11.15
CA HIS A 513 21.20 32.74 -11.69
C HIS A 513 20.13 33.06 -10.66
N VAL A 514 20.02 34.33 -10.31
CA VAL A 514 19.06 34.89 -9.37
C VAL A 514 18.05 35.70 -10.19
N PRO A 515 16.86 35.16 -10.46
CA PRO A 515 15.89 35.79 -11.36
C PRO A 515 15.32 37.10 -10.81
N GLN A 516 15.31 37.29 -9.48
CA GLN A 516 14.84 38.51 -8.83
C GLN A 516 15.77 38.92 -7.68
N PRO A 517 16.06 40.22 -7.48
CA PRO A 517 16.85 40.70 -6.35
C PRO A 517 16.25 40.24 -5.02
N GLY A 518 17.04 39.56 -4.17
CA GLY A 518 16.58 38.98 -2.90
C GLY A 518 15.82 37.65 -3.03
N GLY A 519 15.68 37.11 -4.25
CA GLY A 519 15.16 35.78 -4.51
C GLY A 519 16.20 34.67 -4.34
N ARG A 520 15.76 33.42 -4.39
CA ARG A 520 16.64 32.25 -4.29
C ARG A 520 17.42 32.05 -5.60
N ALA A 521 18.63 31.50 -5.50
CA ALA A 521 19.53 31.32 -6.64
C ALA A 521 19.35 29.93 -7.27
N ASN A 522 19.32 29.88 -8.60
CA ASN A 522 19.33 28.65 -9.37
C ASN A 522 20.76 28.34 -9.83
N GLU A 523 21.28 27.17 -9.49
CA GLU A 523 22.61 26.77 -9.94
C GLU A 523 22.58 26.35 -11.43
N LEU A 524 23.38 27.04 -12.25
CA LEU A 524 23.54 26.79 -13.68
C LEU A 524 24.68 25.82 -13.98
N SER A 525 25.75 25.85 -13.19
CA SER A 525 26.92 24.96 -13.31
C SER A 525 27.76 25.02 -12.04
N HIS A 526 28.36 23.89 -11.62
CA HIS A 526 29.33 23.82 -10.52
C HIS A 526 30.76 23.55 -11.03
N ALA A 527 30.95 23.59 -12.36
CA ALA A 527 32.19 23.20 -13.01
C ALA A 527 33.12 24.40 -13.32
N ILE A 528 32.92 25.55 -12.66
CA ILE A 528 33.83 26.68 -12.80
C ILE A 528 35.07 26.40 -11.94
N PRO A 529 36.29 26.40 -12.52
CA PRO A 529 37.53 26.26 -11.77
C PRO A 529 37.62 27.30 -10.64
N THR A 530 38.22 26.89 -9.53
CA THR A 530 38.49 27.79 -8.41
C THR A 530 39.64 28.74 -8.79
N GLY A 531 39.34 30.03 -8.88
CA GLY A 531 40.27 31.05 -9.33
C GLY A 531 39.65 32.44 -9.36
N ARG A 532 40.45 33.47 -9.66
CA ARG A 532 39.93 34.84 -9.77
C ARG A 532 39.21 34.98 -11.10
N VAL A 533 37.88 35.23 -11.06
CA VAL A 533 37.12 35.56 -12.27
C VAL A 533 37.61 36.92 -12.79
N LEU A 534 38.23 36.92 -13.97
CA LEU A 534 38.75 38.12 -14.63
C LEU A 534 37.67 38.81 -15.46
N TRP A 535 36.76 38.02 -16.06
CA TRP A 535 35.69 38.54 -16.90
C TRP A 535 34.49 37.61 -16.91
N LEU A 536 33.30 38.20 -16.92
CA LEU A 536 32.00 37.53 -17.03
C LEU A 536 31.15 38.32 -18.01
N GLY A 537 30.70 37.69 -19.09
CA GLY A 537 29.88 38.33 -20.10
C GLY A 537 28.91 37.36 -20.76
N ARG A 538 27.92 37.92 -21.45
CA ARG A 538 26.91 37.16 -22.18
C ARG A 538 26.97 37.50 -23.66
N ARG A 539 26.94 36.48 -24.53
CA ARG A 539 26.82 36.65 -25.98
C ARG A 539 25.72 35.71 -26.48
N HIS A 540 24.59 36.27 -26.92
CA HIS A 540 23.38 35.50 -27.26
C HIS A 540 22.90 34.63 -26.07
N ASP A 541 22.83 33.31 -26.25
CA ASP A 541 22.46 32.34 -25.20
C ASP A 541 23.68 31.68 -24.54
N GLU A 542 24.90 32.10 -24.88
CA GLU A 542 26.13 31.65 -24.24
C GLU A 542 26.58 32.62 -23.15
N MET A 543 26.87 32.07 -21.97
CA MET A 543 27.63 32.74 -20.93
C MET A 543 29.11 32.45 -21.14
N ARG A 544 29.94 33.49 -21.10
CA ARG A 544 31.39 33.36 -21.25
C ARG A 544 32.07 33.88 -20.00
N ILE A 545 32.95 33.06 -19.45
CA ILE A 545 33.62 33.31 -18.17
C ILE A 545 35.11 33.09 -18.38
N VAL A 546 35.92 34.02 -17.90
CA VAL A 546 37.37 33.91 -17.94
C VAL A 546 37.87 33.89 -16.50
N VAL A 547 38.51 32.79 -16.12
CA VAL A 547 39.01 32.56 -14.76
C VAL A 547 40.52 32.43 -14.79
N ALA A 548 41.21 33.19 -13.95
CA ALA A 548 42.63 32.98 -13.66
C ALA A 548 42.77 31.90 -12.59
N GLU A 549 43.25 30.73 -12.97
CA GLU A 549 43.56 29.62 -12.05
C GLU A 549 44.93 29.86 -11.36
N SER A 550 45.86 30.53 -12.05
CA SER A 550 47.18 30.92 -11.52
C SER A 550 47.71 32.18 -12.21
N HIS A 551 48.89 32.66 -11.80
CA HIS A 551 49.55 33.79 -12.46
C HIS A 551 49.94 33.54 -13.94
N LEU A 552 49.89 32.29 -14.41
CA LEU A 552 50.34 31.88 -15.74
C LEU A 552 49.25 31.20 -16.58
N GLU A 553 48.09 30.89 -15.99
CA GLU A 553 47.03 30.13 -16.66
C GLU A 553 45.67 30.80 -16.50
N VAL A 554 44.99 30.91 -17.65
CA VAL A 554 43.62 31.41 -17.74
C VAL A 554 42.75 30.38 -18.46
N THR A 555 41.58 30.13 -17.89
CA THR A 555 40.59 29.22 -18.45
C THR A 555 39.40 30.04 -18.96
N ALA A 556 39.15 29.92 -20.26
CA ALA A 556 37.95 30.45 -20.89
C ALA A 556 36.88 29.36 -20.89
N ILE A 557 35.71 29.71 -20.38
CA ILE A 557 34.59 28.84 -20.12
C ILE A 557 33.41 29.37 -20.91
N VAL A 558 32.74 28.50 -21.67
CA VAL A 558 31.48 28.79 -22.33
C VAL A 558 30.41 27.91 -21.71
N VAL A 559 29.38 28.52 -21.13
CA VAL A 559 28.22 27.81 -20.58
C VAL A 559 27.03 28.10 -21.47
N ASP A 560 26.45 27.06 -22.06
CA ASP A 560 25.21 27.15 -22.83
C ASP A 560 24.04 27.37 -21.85
N GLY A 561 23.42 28.54 -21.90
CA GLY A 561 22.33 28.92 -21.02
C GLY A 561 21.06 28.09 -21.19
N ALA A 562 20.87 27.39 -22.32
CA ALA A 562 19.71 26.53 -22.54
C ALA A 562 19.94 25.11 -22.01
N ARG A 563 21.16 24.57 -22.16
CA ARG A 563 21.49 23.16 -21.87
C ARG A 563 22.28 22.91 -20.59
N GLY A 564 22.86 23.94 -19.98
CA GLY A 564 23.74 23.79 -18.82
C GLY A 564 25.11 23.14 -19.15
N GLU A 565 25.36 22.85 -20.42
CA GLU A 565 26.64 22.30 -20.88
C GLU A 565 27.76 23.34 -20.69
N THR A 566 28.83 22.92 -20.01
CA THR A 566 30.02 23.73 -19.76
C THR A 566 31.16 23.24 -20.66
N ARG A 567 31.65 24.10 -21.55
CA ARG A 567 32.85 23.84 -22.37
C ARG A 567 34.03 24.63 -21.83
N LEU A 568 35.13 23.94 -21.57
CA LEU A 568 36.34 24.50 -21.00
C LEU A 568 37.45 24.54 -22.05
N SER A 569 38.12 25.70 -22.16
CA SER A 569 39.32 25.88 -22.97
C SER A 569 40.41 26.54 -22.13
N ARG A 570 41.52 25.84 -21.92
CA ARG A 570 42.66 26.32 -21.14
C ARG A 570 43.67 27.00 -22.05
N HIS A 571 44.14 28.17 -21.65
CA HIS A 571 45.16 28.93 -22.36
C HIS A 571 46.28 29.33 -21.40
N ALA A 572 47.51 28.91 -21.72
CA ALA A 572 48.71 29.41 -21.06
C ALA A 572 49.00 30.83 -21.56
N ILE A 573 49.29 31.77 -20.65
CA ILE A 573 49.68 33.13 -21.04
C ILE A 573 51.18 33.14 -21.37
N PRO A 574 51.60 33.34 -22.63
CA PRO A 574 53.01 33.42 -22.95
C PRO A 574 53.55 34.79 -22.51
N GLY A 575 54.34 34.82 -21.42
CA GLY A 575 55.24 35.93 -21.11
C GLY A 575 54.66 37.17 -20.39
N ALA A 576 53.77 37.01 -19.41
CA ALA A 576 53.24 38.16 -18.67
C ALA A 576 54.20 38.67 -17.57
N ARG A 577 54.86 39.82 -17.83
CA ARG A 577 55.22 40.77 -16.76
C ARG A 577 53.92 41.42 -16.26
N ASN A 578 53.86 41.70 -14.96
CA ASN A 578 52.72 42.10 -14.11
C ASN A 578 51.73 43.18 -14.61
N GLU A 579 51.87 43.78 -15.79
CA GLU A 579 51.03 44.90 -16.26
C GLU A 579 49.83 44.49 -17.14
N ILE A 580 49.74 43.24 -17.60
CA ILE A 580 48.70 42.84 -18.58
C ILE A 580 47.37 42.43 -17.91
N VAL A 581 47.35 42.13 -16.61
CA VAL A 581 46.14 41.64 -15.93
C VAL A 581 45.12 42.75 -15.60
N GLU A 582 45.54 44.03 -15.55
CA GLU A 582 44.61 45.15 -15.34
C GLU A 582 44.02 45.73 -16.65
N ARG A 583 44.55 45.36 -17.81
CA ARG A 583 44.12 45.89 -19.13
C ARG A 583 43.98 44.80 -20.20
N ALA A 584 43.45 43.64 -19.83
CA ALA A 584 43.22 42.55 -20.77
C ALA A 584 41.99 42.85 -21.68
N GLU A 585 42.16 43.75 -22.66
CA GLU A 585 41.36 43.77 -23.88
C GLU A 585 41.65 42.48 -24.67
N PHE A 586 40.98 41.39 -24.31
CA PHE A 586 40.98 40.19 -25.13
C PHE A 586 40.12 40.45 -26.38
N ARG A 587 40.77 40.75 -27.50
CA ARG A 587 40.16 40.75 -28.84
C ARG A 587 39.78 39.33 -29.25
N LEU A 588 38.68 38.82 -28.71
CA LEU A 588 37.93 37.71 -29.30
C LEU A 588 36.96 38.30 -30.33
N GLY A 589 37.35 38.22 -31.61
CA GLY A 589 36.64 38.67 -32.81
C GLY A 589 35.17 39.12 -32.68
N GLY A 590 34.95 40.39 -33.04
CA GLY A 590 33.65 40.99 -33.32
C GLY A 590 33.41 42.29 -32.55
N HIS A 591 33.36 43.41 -33.28
CA HIS A 591 33.21 44.79 -32.81
C HIS A 591 32.28 44.99 -31.59
N LEU A 592 32.80 45.62 -30.53
CA LEU A 592 32.02 46.32 -29.52
C LEU A 592 32.10 47.82 -29.83
N ALA A 593 30.94 48.45 -30.07
CA ALA A 593 30.75 49.88 -29.89
C ALA A 593 30.13 50.10 -28.50
N VAL A 594 30.71 51.07 -27.80
CA VAL A 594 30.47 51.66 -26.47
C VAL A 594 29.16 51.31 -25.77
#